data_AF-A0A972LDT9-F1
#
_entry.id   AF-A0A972LDT9-F1
#
_cell.length_a   1.000
_cell.length_b   1.000
_cell.length_c   1.000
_cell.angle_alpha   90.00
_cell.angle_beta   90.00
_cell.angle_gamma   90.00
#
_symmetry.space_group_name_H-M   'P 1'
#
loop_
_entity.id
_entity.type
_entity.pdbx_description
1 polymer ?
#
loop_
_entity_poly.entity_id
_entity_poly.type
_entity_poly.pdbx_seq_one_letter_code
_entity_poly.pdbx_strand_id
1 'polypeptide(L)'
;MLNLPYTPLERLLSDLTLERVSGDEDIEAGGVVLSTIHQAKGLEWNTVFIIGLNDGRFPSRKSLVQEGLEEERRLFYVACTRAKKLLILCYTLTDNGYSMLEPSRFLTELPEDVYEEVEIEYGI
;
A
#
# COMPACT_ATOMS: atom_id res chain seq x y z
N MET A 1 -16.93 22.90 37.48
CA MET A 1 -17.56 21.92 36.56
C MET A 1 -17.81 22.63 35.26
N LEU A 2 -16.98 22.39 34.23
CA LEU A 2 -17.17 23.00 32.92
C LEU A 2 -18.18 22.15 32.13
N ASN A 3 -19.35 22.72 31.84
CA ASN A 3 -20.31 22.16 30.88
C ASN A 3 -19.69 22.24 29.49
N LEU A 4 -19.23 21.13 28.94
CA LEU A 4 -19.00 21.08 27.49
C LEU A 4 -20.36 21.12 26.77
N PRO A 5 -20.49 21.88 25.67
CA PRO A 5 -21.77 22.23 25.05
C PRO A 5 -22.39 21.13 24.18
N TYR A 6 -21.93 19.89 24.28
CA TYR A 6 -22.31 18.82 23.38
C TYR A 6 -23.12 17.73 24.09
N THR A 7 -24.18 17.28 23.43
CA THR A 7 -24.88 16.05 23.80
C THR A 7 -23.98 14.83 23.60
N PRO A 8 -24.24 13.70 24.28
CA PRO A 8 -23.45 12.48 24.10
C PRO A 8 -23.36 11.98 22.65
N LEU A 9 -24.41 12.22 21.84
CA LEU A 9 -24.44 11.86 20.43
C LEU A 9 -23.61 12.81 19.56
N GLU A 10 -23.67 14.12 19.79
CA GLU A 10 -22.84 15.09 19.07
C GLU A 10 -21.36 14.88 19.37
N ARG A 11 -21.04 14.48 20.61
CA ARG A 11 -19.69 14.09 20.99
C ARG A 11 -19.25 12.83 20.26
N LEU A 12 -20.06 11.77 20.24
CA LEU A 12 -19.76 10.54 19.50
C LEU A 12 -19.56 10.80 18.00
N LEU A 13 -20.42 11.61 17.38
CA LEU A 13 -20.30 12.00 15.97
C LEU A 13 -19.03 12.80 15.73
N SER A 14 -18.72 13.75 16.62
CA SER A 14 -17.50 14.56 16.52
C SER A 14 -16.25 13.69 16.66
N ASP A 15 -16.24 12.78 17.63
CA ASP A 15 -15.14 11.83 17.87
C ASP A 15 -14.95 10.91 16.64
N LEU A 16 -16.02 10.31 16.11
CA LEU A 16 -15.97 9.46 14.91
C LEU A 16 -15.55 10.21 13.64
N THR A 17 -15.91 11.50 13.51
CA THR A 17 -15.49 12.31 12.35
C THR A 17 -14.02 12.71 12.40
N LEU A 18 -13.43 12.76 13.60
CA LEU A 18 -12.05 13.15 13.84
C LEU A 18 -11.12 11.94 13.99
N GLU A 19 -11.67 10.77 14.30
CA GLU A 19 -10.97 9.49 14.25
C GLU A 19 -10.49 9.24 12.82
N ARG A 20 -9.21 9.53 12.61
CA ARG A 20 -8.50 8.94 11.49
C ARG A 20 -8.49 7.44 11.76
N VAL A 21 -8.66 6.63 10.72
CA VAL A 21 -8.22 5.23 10.71
C VAL A 21 -6.68 5.25 10.72
N SER A 22 -6.12 5.74 11.82
CA SER A 22 -4.74 5.58 12.23
C SER A 22 -4.76 4.35 13.11
N GLY A 23 -4.05 3.30 12.69
CA GLY A 23 -3.89 2.07 13.45
C GLY A 23 -3.03 2.28 14.69
N ASP A 24 -3.50 3.12 15.60
CA ASP A 24 -3.03 3.26 16.99
C ASP A 24 -3.86 2.35 17.92
N GLU A 25 -4.52 1.33 17.36
CA GLU A 25 -4.81 0.14 18.16
C GLU A 25 -3.46 -0.50 18.43
N ASP A 26 -3.13 -0.74 19.70
CA ASP A 26 -1.98 -1.53 20.13
C ASP A 26 -1.85 -2.73 19.19
N ILE A 27 -0.94 -2.64 18.20
CA ILE A 27 -0.66 -3.75 17.30
C ILE A 27 -0.16 -4.81 18.27
N GLU A 28 -1.02 -5.78 18.59
CA GLU A 28 -0.66 -6.91 19.43
C GLU A 28 0.71 -7.38 18.95
N ALA A 29 1.69 -7.38 19.85
CA ALA A 29 3.08 -7.62 19.53
C ALA A 29 3.20 -8.98 18.83
N GLY A 30 3.20 -8.98 17.49
CA GLY A 30 3.14 -10.19 16.66
C GLY A 30 2.32 -10.11 15.36
N GLY A 31 1.50 -9.08 15.15
CA GLY A 31 0.70 -8.94 13.92
C GLY A 31 1.46 -8.45 12.67
N VAL A 32 0.89 -8.71 11.48
CA VAL A 32 1.33 -8.09 10.21
C VAL A 32 0.60 -6.76 10.03
N VAL A 33 1.33 -5.70 9.66
CA VAL A 33 0.75 -4.39 9.38
C VAL A 33 0.29 -4.31 7.93
N LEU A 34 -1.01 -4.15 7.73
CA LEU A 34 -1.58 -3.80 6.43
C LEU A 34 -1.80 -2.29 6.37
N SER A 35 -1.21 -1.63 5.38
CA SER A 35 -1.26 -0.18 5.22
C SER A 35 -1.34 0.21 3.75
N THR A 36 -1.84 1.41 3.50
CA THR A 36 -1.62 2.07 2.20
C THR A 36 -0.20 2.64 2.11
N ILE A 37 0.32 2.85 0.89
CA ILE A 37 1.63 3.50 0.67
C ILE A 37 1.68 4.90 1.31
N HIS A 38 0.57 5.64 1.23
CA HIS A 38 0.48 6.99 1.80
C HIS A 38 0.61 7.00 3.32
N GLN A 39 -0.06 6.07 4.01
CA GLN A 39 0.03 5.93 5.47
C GLN A 39 1.39 5.40 5.93
N ALA A 40 2.10 4.65 5.08
CA ALA A 40 3.42 4.12 5.40
C ALA A 40 4.53 5.19 5.36
N LYS A 41 4.25 6.41 4.90
CA LYS A 41 5.24 7.48 4.78
C LYS A 41 5.85 7.82 6.14
N GLY A 42 7.18 7.72 6.24
CA GLY A 42 7.92 7.99 7.49
C GLY A 42 8.04 6.80 8.43
N LEU A 43 7.38 5.68 8.12
CA LEU A 43 7.50 4.42 8.85
C LEU A 43 8.47 3.48 8.13
N GLU A 44 9.04 2.50 8.83
CA GLU A 44 9.97 1.53 8.26
C GLU A 44 9.89 0.17 8.96
N TRP A 45 10.05 -0.91 8.20
CA TRP A 45 10.00 -2.29 8.69
C TRP A 45 11.18 -3.13 8.19
N ASN A 46 11.49 -4.22 8.88
CA ASN A 46 12.54 -5.15 8.44
C ASN A 46 12.20 -5.77 7.07
N THR A 47 10.94 -6.14 6.88
CA THR A 47 10.44 -6.78 5.66
C THR A 47 9.18 -6.04 5.20
N VAL A 48 9.08 -5.74 3.90
CA VAL A 48 7.92 -5.09 3.29
C VAL A 48 7.49 -5.88 2.05
N PHE A 49 6.20 -6.13 1.95
CA PHE A 49 5.55 -6.63 0.75
C PHE A 49 4.81 -5.48 0.07
N ILE A 50 5.12 -5.23 -1.20
CA ILE A 50 4.33 -4.32 -2.04
C ILE A 50 3.51 -5.19 -2.98
N ILE A 51 2.21 -5.23 -2.76
CA ILE A 51 1.28 -6.08 -3.51
C ILE A 51 0.51 -5.30 -4.57
N GLY A 52 0.02 -6.00 -5.59
CA GLY A 52 -0.85 -5.43 -6.61
C GLY A 52 -0.12 -4.54 -7.62
N LEU A 53 1.17 -4.81 -7.85
CA LEU A 53 2.00 -4.11 -8.83
C LEU A 53 1.68 -4.56 -10.25
N ASN A 54 0.49 -4.21 -10.72
CA ASN A 54 0.04 -4.45 -12.08
C ASN A 54 -0.29 -3.12 -12.77
N ASP A 55 0.02 -3.03 -14.06
CA ASP A 55 -0.29 -1.83 -14.84
C ASP A 55 -1.81 -1.59 -14.89
N GLY A 56 -2.24 -0.36 -14.66
CA GLY A 56 -3.64 0.01 -14.50
C GLY A 56 -4.18 -0.11 -13.06
N ARG A 57 -3.49 -0.84 -12.17
CA ARG A 57 -3.72 -0.81 -10.72
C ARG A 57 -2.71 0.11 -10.02
N PHE A 58 -1.43 -0.14 -10.23
CA PHE A 58 -0.33 0.69 -9.76
C PHE A 58 0.84 0.61 -10.77
N PRO A 59 0.98 1.58 -11.68
CA PRO A 59 0.25 2.84 -11.71
C PRO A 59 -1.24 2.71 -12.03
N SER A 60 -2.10 3.53 -11.42
CA SER A 60 -3.55 3.51 -11.69
C SER A 60 -3.87 3.97 -13.13
N ARG A 61 -4.95 3.44 -13.73
CA ARG A 61 -5.39 3.87 -15.08
C ARG A 61 -5.54 5.39 -15.22
N LYS A 62 -5.92 6.08 -14.15
CA LYS A 62 -6.09 7.55 -14.16
C LYS A 62 -4.75 8.26 -14.30
N SER A 63 -3.72 7.84 -13.56
CA SER A 63 -2.39 8.47 -13.61
C SER A 63 -1.69 8.24 -14.94
N LEU A 64 -1.96 7.09 -15.58
CA LEU A 64 -1.48 6.78 -16.93
C LEU A 64 -1.99 7.75 -18.00
N VAL A 65 -3.18 8.31 -17.83
CA VAL A 65 -3.81 9.20 -18.82
C VAL A 65 -3.55 10.68 -18.52
N GLN A 66 -3.42 11.06 -17.24
CA GLN A 66 -3.45 12.45 -16.78
C GLN A 66 -2.09 12.99 -16.32
N GLU A 67 -0.97 12.54 -16.91
CA GLU A 67 0.40 12.92 -16.49
C GLU A 67 0.72 12.65 -15.01
N GLY A 68 -0.06 11.79 -14.35
CA GLY A 68 0.11 11.47 -12.92
C GLY A 68 1.18 10.41 -12.66
N LEU A 69 1.80 9.88 -13.71
CA LEU A 69 2.73 8.75 -13.60
C LEU A 69 3.92 9.07 -12.70
N GLU A 70 4.47 10.28 -12.79
CA GLU A 70 5.60 10.71 -11.97
C GLU A 70 5.27 10.79 -10.48
N GLU A 71 4.00 11.06 -10.13
CA GLU A 71 3.56 11.01 -8.74
C GLU A 71 3.47 9.57 -8.23
N GLU A 72 2.90 8.67 -9.04
CA GLU A 72 2.86 7.24 -8.67
C GLU A 72 4.25 6.61 -8.63
N ARG A 73 5.19 7.09 -9.45
CA ARG A 73 6.60 6.72 -9.40
C ARG A 73 7.24 7.16 -8.07
N ARG A 74 6.94 8.38 -7.60
CA ARG A 74 7.37 8.84 -6.26
C ARG A 74 6.75 7.98 -5.16
N LEU A 75 5.49 7.59 -5.28
CA LEU A 75 4.85 6.69 -4.32
C LEU A 75 5.51 5.30 -4.32
N PHE A 76 5.83 4.75 -5.48
CA PHE A 76 6.56 3.49 -5.59
C PHE A 76 7.91 3.57 -4.87
N TYR A 77 8.68 4.63 -5.13
CA TYR A 77 9.95 4.88 -4.44
C TYR A 77 9.78 4.98 -2.92
N VAL A 78 8.76 5.70 -2.43
CA VAL A 78 8.46 5.76 -1.00
C VAL A 78 8.19 4.37 -0.45
N ALA A 79 7.37 3.57 -1.12
CA ALA A 79 7.05 2.20 -0.70
C ALA A 79 8.30 1.31 -0.63
N CYS A 80 9.17 1.34 -1.65
CA CYS A 80 10.41 0.56 -1.68
C CYS A 80 11.35 0.94 -0.52
N THR A 81 11.47 2.23 -0.22
CA THR A 81 12.31 2.74 0.88
C THR A 81 11.74 2.51 2.28
N ARG A 82 10.57 1.86 2.43
CA ARG A 82 10.06 1.45 3.74
C ARG A 82 10.73 0.16 4.24
N ALA A 83 11.35 -0.62 3.34
CA ALA A 83 12.04 -1.86 3.66
C ALA A 83 13.48 -1.62 4.15
N LYS A 84 13.85 -2.22 5.28
CA LYS A 84 15.23 -2.15 5.81
C LYS A 84 16.12 -3.31 5.36
N LYS A 85 15.55 -4.51 5.21
CA LYS A 85 16.32 -5.73 4.92
C LYS A 85 15.80 -6.49 3.71
N LEU A 86 14.49 -6.66 3.60
CA LEU A 86 13.88 -7.44 2.54
C LEU A 86 12.68 -6.70 1.95
N LEU A 87 12.70 -6.52 0.63
CA LEU A 87 11.63 -5.95 -0.16
C LEU A 87 11.11 -7.01 -1.11
N ILE A 88 9.81 -7.28 -1.08
CA ILE A 88 9.15 -8.26 -1.93
C ILE A 88 8.09 -7.53 -2.74
N LEU A 89 8.17 -7.67 -4.06
CA LEU A 89 7.34 -6.97 -5.02
C LEU A 89 6.43 -7.99 -5.70
N CYS A 90 5.11 -7.87 -5.54
CA CYS A 90 4.15 -8.85 -6.01
C CYS A 90 3.22 -8.28 -7.07
N TYR A 91 3.09 -9.01 -8.18
CA TYR A 91 2.09 -8.78 -9.22
C TYR A 91 1.33 -10.09 -9.52
N THR A 92 0.17 -9.98 -10.15
CA THR A 92 -0.65 -11.16 -10.52
C THR A 92 -0.81 -11.25 -12.03
N LEU A 93 -0.83 -12.45 -12.61
CA LEU A 93 -0.99 -12.65 -14.06
C LEU A 93 -2.45 -12.56 -14.53
N THR A 94 -3.42 -12.78 -13.64
CA THR A 94 -4.84 -12.80 -14.00
C THR A 94 -5.71 -12.09 -12.96
N ASP A 95 -6.74 -11.37 -13.41
CA ASP A 95 -7.78 -10.83 -12.55
C ASP A 95 -8.95 -11.81 -12.42
N ASN A 96 -8.99 -12.58 -11.32
CA ASN A 96 -10.03 -13.57 -11.05
C ASN A 96 -10.29 -14.55 -12.21
N GLY A 97 -9.28 -14.81 -13.06
CA GLY A 97 -9.36 -15.70 -14.22
C GLY A 97 -10.03 -15.12 -15.48
N TYR A 98 -10.45 -13.85 -15.49
CA TYR A 98 -11.19 -13.26 -16.62
C TYR A 98 -10.30 -12.48 -17.59
N SER A 99 -9.24 -11.85 -17.10
CA SER A 99 -8.35 -11.01 -17.92
C SER A 99 -6.90 -11.17 -17.51
N MET A 100 -6.02 -11.24 -18.51
CA MET A 100 -4.58 -11.14 -18.29
C MET A 100 -4.23 -9.76 -17.74
N LEU A 101 -3.35 -9.72 -16.76
CA LEU A 101 -2.81 -8.51 -16.18
C LEU A 101 -1.33 -8.43 -16.51
N GLU A 102 -0.91 -7.24 -16.92
CA GLU A 102 0.51 -6.95 -17.14
C GLU A 102 1.18 -6.58 -15.81
N PRO A 103 2.47 -6.93 -15.62
CA PRO A 103 3.27 -6.40 -14.53
C PRO A 103 3.26 -4.87 -14.55
N SER A 104 3.39 -4.25 -13.38
CA SER A 104 3.59 -2.80 -13.31
C SER A 104 4.84 -2.41 -14.09
N ARG A 105 4.76 -1.34 -14.87
CA ARG A 105 5.94 -0.79 -15.55
C ARG A 105 7.07 -0.42 -14.59
N PHE A 106 6.75 -0.12 -13.33
CA PHE A 106 7.76 0.17 -12.31
C PHE A 106 8.63 -1.05 -12.00
N LEU A 107 8.15 -2.27 -12.26
CA LEU A 107 8.94 -3.50 -12.17
C LEU A 107 9.80 -3.70 -13.42
N THR A 108 9.21 -3.53 -14.61
CA THR A 108 9.91 -3.75 -15.89
C THR A 108 11.03 -2.74 -16.14
N GLU A 109 11.00 -1.59 -15.46
CA GLU A 109 12.04 -0.56 -15.52
C GLU A 109 13.21 -0.84 -14.55
N LEU A 110 13.10 -1.82 -13.65
CA LEU A 110 14.19 -2.18 -12.74
C LEU A 110 15.28 -2.93 -13.51
N PRO A 111 16.57 -2.67 -13.21
CA PRO A 111 17.66 -3.49 -13.73
C PRO A 111 17.49 -4.96 -13.33
N GLU A 112 17.72 -5.89 -14.26
CA GLU A 112 17.54 -7.34 -14.01
C GLU A 112 18.51 -7.90 -12.96
N ASP A 113 19.62 -7.22 -12.67
CA ASP A 113 20.65 -7.64 -11.72
C ASP A 113 20.36 -7.23 -10.27
N VAL A 114 19.26 -6.50 -10.01
CA VAL A 114 18.91 -6.04 -8.65
C VAL A 114 17.80 -6.83 -7.97
N TYR A 115 17.24 -7.84 -8.64
CA TYR A 115 16.18 -8.67 -8.09
C TYR A 115 16.28 -10.13 -8.55
N GLU A 116 15.58 -11.00 -7.82
CA GLU A 116 15.35 -12.40 -8.21
C GLU A 116 13.85 -12.57 -8.46
N GLU A 117 13.48 -13.11 -9.62
CA GLU A 117 12.10 -13.44 -9.92
C GLU A 117 11.76 -14.82 -9.38
N VAL A 118 10.65 -14.91 -8.65
CA VAL A 118 10.16 -16.14 -8.05
C VAL A 118 8.71 -16.35 -8.47
N GLU A 119 8.46 -17.45 -9.17
CA GLU A 119 7.10 -17.89 -9.47
C GLU A 119 6.55 -18.68 -8.28
N ILE A 120 5.41 -18.24 -7.75
CA ILE A 120 4.75 -18.92 -6.64
C ILE A 120 3.74 -19.90 -7.23
N GLU A 121 4.12 -21.18 -7.30
CA GLU A 121 3.17 -22.25 -7.55
C GLU A 121 2.25 -22.41 -6.32
N TYR A 122 0.95 -22.23 -6.53
CA TYR A 122 -0.03 -22.62 -5.52
C TYR A 122 -0.06 -24.14 -5.46
N GLY A 123 0.59 -24.71 -4.45
CA GLY A 123 0.41 -26.12 -4.10
C GLY A 123 -1.04 -26.36 -3.70
N ILE A 124 -1.84 -26.87 -4.65
CA ILE A 124 -3.15 -27.47 -4.41
C ILE A 124 -3.00 -28.97 -4.51
#